data_AF-A0A9R1UD65-F1
#
_entry.id   AF-A0A9R1UD65-F1
#
_cell.length_a   1.000
_cell.length_b   1.000
_cell.length_c   1.000
_cell.angle_alpha   90.00
_cell.angle_beta   90.00
_cell.angle_gamma   90.00
#
_symmetry.space_group_name_H-M   'P 1'
#
loop_
_entity.id
_entity.type
_entity.pdbx_description
1 polymer ?
#
loop_
_entity_poly.entity_id
_entity_poly.type
_entity_poly.pdbx_seq_one_letter_code
_entity_poly.pdbx_strand_id
1 'polypeptide(L)'
;MQSNDDDDEPITKRHLKAVNDKLDQLLSSSSSGAYSDAALKALFSSVVAEHSVTLSAATKAIEASTSQCQQASLAVDASTKECKDATAKVNKLVSEAHLFLESLQAAAAKNAQIVNASVENLQRSLQSERSNHEAARQAIEEANEMLHADVNERLTQLEAELAVENRIMDELDRRTAQLKLQTHKLRTANVVINDLKSEREVIRSFAVDVHSILLHLIEAHDPIITITVRCHLADKLRPTLDTLSRIESVPVTGVLPKQGQEKVTTQPPPSGPSGSKPSAKPKGNVASVSKKDKKKKKIGEDDTDNEDDVYVENPKKPFQKVKTSEKEMEENIKKQQAELELKRKKAELLEKKKSMFPVWTKDSLQRCAIDEPTILWLKPIMSFGLDNSKVAQFDMPITRKAFIFPASTQLLPFHPRTRR
;
A
#
# COMPACT_ATOMS: atom_id res chain seq x y z
N MET A 1 -59.10 -29.36 59.32
CA MET A 1 -60.35 -28.69 59.75
C MET A 1 -61.53 -29.43 59.13
N GLN A 2 -62.06 -30.41 59.85
CA GLN A 2 -63.39 -31.01 59.69
C GLN A 2 -63.82 -31.35 61.11
N SER A 3 -64.95 -30.80 61.55
CA SER A 3 -65.50 -30.87 62.90
C SER A 3 -66.07 -32.25 63.20
N ASN A 4 -65.68 -32.82 64.33
CA ASN A 4 -66.39 -33.93 64.99
C ASN A 4 -67.83 -33.47 65.29
N ASP A 5 -68.81 -34.11 64.66
CA ASP A 5 -70.17 -34.16 65.19
C ASP A 5 -70.16 -35.13 66.37
N ASP A 6 -70.13 -34.56 67.57
CA ASP A 6 -70.38 -35.24 68.84
C ASP A 6 -71.88 -35.57 68.89
N ASP A 7 -72.23 -36.77 68.42
CA ASP A 7 -73.59 -37.32 68.45
C ASP A 7 -73.90 -37.92 69.85
N ASP A 8 -73.59 -37.16 70.91
CA ASP A 8 -74.09 -37.44 72.26
C ASP A 8 -75.56 -37.02 72.28
N GLU A 9 -76.45 -37.93 71.87
CA GLU A 9 -77.88 -37.71 71.90
C GLU A 9 -78.32 -37.47 73.38
N PRO A 10 -78.68 -36.24 73.77
CA PRO A 10 -78.99 -35.94 75.16
C PRO A 10 -80.27 -36.69 75.54
N ILE A 11 -80.33 -37.25 76.76
CA ILE A 11 -81.51 -37.95 77.30
C ILE A 11 -82.76 -37.13 76.94
N THR A 12 -83.48 -37.59 75.93
CA THR A 12 -84.51 -36.76 75.31
C THR A 12 -85.67 -36.65 76.29
N LYS A 13 -86.28 -35.46 76.34
CA LYS A 13 -87.45 -35.16 77.19
C LYS A 13 -88.58 -36.20 77.07
N ARG A 14 -88.64 -36.94 75.95
CA ARG A 14 -89.55 -38.07 75.73
C ARG A 14 -89.24 -39.29 76.61
N HIS A 15 -87.97 -39.60 76.85
CA HIS A 15 -87.57 -40.71 77.73
C HIS A 15 -87.95 -40.43 79.19
N LEU A 16 -87.65 -39.22 79.67
CA LEU A 16 -88.08 -38.74 81.00
C LEU A 16 -89.60 -38.76 81.15
N LYS A 17 -90.33 -38.34 80.11
CA LYS A 17 -91.79 -38.39 80.09
C LYS A 17 -92.33 -39.82 80.13
N ALA A 18 -91.76 -40.75 79.36
CA ALA A 18 -92.21 -42.14 79.36
C ALA A 18 -91.98 -42.86 80.71
N VAL A 19 -90.88 -42.54 81.40
CA VAL A 19 -90.65 -43.05 82.77
C VAL A 19 -91.64 -42.45 83.76
N ASN A 20 -91.91 -41.14 83.66
CA ASN A 20 -92.88 -40.47 84.53
C ASN A 20 -94.31 -40.98 84.30
N ASP A 21 -94.72 -41.16 83.03
CA ASP A 21 -96.03 -41.71 82.67
C ASP A 21 -96.20 -43.16 83.17
N LYS A 22 -95.14 -44.00 83.12
CA LYS A 22 -95.15 -45.35 83.70
C LYS A 22 -95.24 -45.32 85.24
N LEU A 23 -94.54 -44.39 85.89
CA LEU A 23 -94.58 -44.21 87.34
C LEU A 23 -95.99 -43.79 87.81
N ASP A 24 -96.60 -42.84 87.11
CA ASP A 24 -97.95 -42.36 87.39
C ASP A 24 -99.01 -43.47 87.15
N GLN A 25 -98.83 -44.30 86.12
CA GLN A 25 -99.69 -45.45 85.83
C GLN A 25 -99.61 -46.52 86.94
N LEU A 26 -98.44 -46.74 87.52
CA LEU A 26 -98.22 -47.68 88.63
C LEU A 26 -98.80 -47.15 89.94
N LEU A 27 -98.61 -45.86 90.24
CA LEU A 27 -99.20 -45.22 91.42
C LEU A 27 -100.73 -45.20 91.35
N SER A 28 -101.29 -45.00 90.15
CA SER A 28 -102.74 -45.04 89.91
C SER A 28 -103.32 -46.45 90.05
N SER A 29 -102.50 -47.50 89.91
CA SER A 29 -102.94 -48.91 90.02
C SER A 29 -102.99 -49.45 91.46
N SER A 30 -102.60 -48.64 92.47
CA SER A 30 -102.40 -49.09 93.86
C SER A 30 -103.42 -48.59 94.89
N SER A 31 -104.61 -48.20 94.44
CA SER A 31 -105.73 -47.75 95.30
C SER A 31 -106.48 -48.88 96.04
N SER A 32 -105.96 -50.11 96.04
CA SER A 32 -106.57 -51.28 96.67
C SER A 32 -105.50 -52.05 97.45
N GLY A 33 -105.77 -52.30 98.73
CA GLY A 33 -104.82 -52.80 99.72
C GLY A 33 -103.96 -54.00 99.30
N ALA A 34 -102.74 -53.99 99.83
CA ALA A 34 -101.60 -54.87 99.55
C ALA A 34 -101.07 -54.74 98.12
N TYR A 35 -100.05 -53.89 97.94
CA TYR A 35 -99.08 -54.07 96.87
C TYR A 35 -98.64 -55.54 96.92
N SER A 36 -99.07 -56.35 95.96
CA SER A 36 -98.60 -57.73 95.90
C SER A 36 -97.09 -57.64 95.71
N ASP A 37 -96.34 -58.27 96.61
CA ASP A 37 -94.88 -58.36 96.56
C ASP A 37 -94.39 -58.69 95.13
N ALA A 38 -95.16 -59.50 94.40
CA ALA A 38 -94.97 -59.83 93.00
C ALA A 38 -94.89 -58.62 92.04
N ALA A 39 -95.74 -57.61 92.20
CA ALA A 39 -95.76 -56.43 91.32
C ALA A 39 -94.56 -55.50 91.58
N LEU A 40 -94.22 -55.27 92.84
CA LEU A 40 -93.01 -54.52 93.22
C LEU A 40 -91.75 -55.25 92.75
N LYS A 41 -91.70 -56.57 92.92
CA LYS A 41 -90.59 -57.41 92.47
C LYS A 41 -90.42 -57.39 90.95
N ALA A 42 -91.52 -57.43 90.18
CA ALA A 42 -91.49 -57.28 88.73
C ALA A 42 -90.99 -55.90 88.28
N LEU A 43 -91.42 -54.83 88.98
CA LEU A 43 -90.94 -53.45 88.74
C LEU A 43 -89.44 -53.33 88.99
N PHE A 44 -88.96 -53.79 90.15
CA PHE A 44 -87.52 -53.79 90.47
C PHE A 44 -86.74 -54.66 89.49
N SER A 45 -87.23 -55.83 89.09
CA SER A 45 -86.57 -56.65 88.06
C SER A 45 -86.53 -55.94 86.70
N SER A 46 -87.59 -55.24 86.29
CA SER A 46 -87.60 -54.46 85.05
C SER A 46 -86.64 -53.27 85.11
N VAL A 47 -86.64 -52.51 86.21
CA VAL A 47 -85.73 -51.39 86.42
C VAL A 47 -84.29 -51.87 86.43
N VAL A 48 -83.99 -52.96 87.14
CA VAL A 48 -82.64 -53.57 87.16
C VAL A 48 -82.22 -54.06 85.78
N ALA A 49 -83.12 -54.68 85.02
CA ALA A 49 -82.84 -55.12 83.65
C ALA A 49 -82.57 -53.94 82.70
N GLU A 50 -83.44 -52.93 82.67
CA GLU A 50 -83.24 -51.71 81.85
C GLU A 50 -81.97 -50.96 82.27
N HIS A 51 -81.69 -50.82 83.57
CA HIS A 51 -80.44 -50.23 84.05
C HIS A 51 -79.23 -51.04 83.60
N SER A 52 -79.27 -52.37 83.69
CA SER A 52 -78.16 -53.23 83.28
C SER A 52 -77.84 -53.10 81.79
N VAL A 53 -78.88 -53.01 80.93
CA VAL A 53 -78.73 -52.80 79.49
C VAL A 53 -78.14 -51.42 79.21
N THR A 54 -78.67 -50.39 79.86
CA THR A 54 -78.19 -49.00 79.71
C THR A 54 -76.72 -48.87 80.13
N LEU A 55 -76.35 -49.48 81.27
CA LEU A 55 -74.98 -49.46 81.78
C LEU A 55 -74.01 -50.23 80.87
N SER A 56 -74.46 -51.35 80.29
CA SER A 56 -73.68 -52.07 79.27
C SER A 56 -73.49 -51.24 77.99
N ALA A 57 -74.53 -50.57 77.50
CA ALA A 57 -74.46 -49.70 76.32
C ALA A 57 -73.53 -48.50 76.56
N ALA A 58 -73.65 -47.83 77.72
CA ALA A 58 -72.78 -46.74 78.11
C ALA A 58 -71.31 -47.19 78.22
N THR A 59 -71.05 -48.38 78.77
CA THR A 59 -69.68 -48.91 78.87
C THR A 59 -69.07 -49.15 77.48
N LYS A 60 -69.84 -49.72 76.53
CA LYS A 60 -69.40 -49.90 75.14
C LYS A 60 -69.14 -48.57 74.44
N ALA A 61 -69.99 -47.56 74.68
CA ALA A 61 -69.81 -46.22 74.12
C ALA A 61 -68.52 -45.56 74.67
N ILE A 62 -68.26 -45.68 75.98
CA ILE A 62 -67.03 -45.18 76.61
C ILE A 62 -65.81 -45.91 76.04
N GLU A 63 -65.86 -47.22 75.87
CA GLU A 63 -64.75 -48.01 75.32
C GLU A 63 -64.47 -47.64 73.84
N ALA A 64 -65.52 -47.43 73.04
CA ALA A 64 -65.42 -46.95 71.66
C ALA A 64 -64.84 -45.53 71.59
N SER A 65 -65.34 -44.60 72.40
CA SER A 65 -64.84 -43.23 72.50
C SER A 65 -63.37 -43.20 72.95
N THR A 66 -63.01 -44.02 73.94
CA THR A 66 -61.62 -44.15 74.41
C THR A 66 -60.72 -44.69 73.29
N SER A 67 -61.16 -45.71 72.56
CA SER A 67 -60.41 -46.28 71.43
C SER A 67 -60.23 -45.27 70.30
N GLN A 68 -61.29 -44.51 69.98
CA GLN A 68 -61.25 -43.43 68.99
C GLN A 68 -60.30 -42.31 69.42
N CYS A 69 -60.30 -41.93 70.70
CA CYS A 69 -59.42 -40.90 71.24
C CYS A 69 -57.95 -41.34 71.20
N GLN A 70 -57.66 -42.62 71.50
CA GLN A 70 -56.33 -43.21 71.34
C GLN A 70 -55.87 -43.21 69.88
N GLN A 71 -56.75 -43.61 68.95
CA GLN A 71 -56.44 -43.60 67.53
C GLN A 71 -56.21 -42.18 66.99
N ALA A 72 -57.02 -41.21 67.43
CA ALA A 72 -56.84 -39.81 67.10
C ALA A 72 -55.51 -39.26 67.64
N SER A 73 -55.13 -39.61 68.87
CA SER A 73 -53.82 -39.24 69.45
C SER A 73 -52.67 -39.79 68.61
N LEU A 74 -52.72 -41.06 68.21
CA LEU A 74 -51.70 -41.68 67.36
C LEU A 74 -51.61 -41.01 65.98
N ALA A 75 -52.74 -40.64 65.39
CA ALA A 75 -52.78 -39.92 64.11
C ALA A 75 -52.18 -38.50 64.24
N VAL A 76 -52.46 -37.80 65.34
CA VAL A 76 -51.87 -36.48 65.65
C VAL A 76 -50.36 -36.60 65.83
N ASP A 77 -49.88 -37.61 66.55
CA ASP A 77 -48.45 -37.84 66.76
C ASP A 77 -47.72 -38.15 65.44
N ALA A 78 -48.31 -39.00 64.60
CA ALA A 78 -47.79 -39.32 63.28
C ALA A 78 -47.73 -38.06 62.37
N SER A 79 -48.82 -37.28 62.34
CA SER A 79 -48.88 -36.03 61.57
C SER A 79 -47.87 -34.99 62.08
N THR A 80 -47.71 -34.88 63.40
CA THR A 80 -46.73 -33.98 64.03
C THR A 80 -45.31 -34.36 63.65
N LYS A 81 -45.00 -35.67 63.61
CA LYS A 81 -43.69 -36.16 63.16
C LYS A 81 -43.44 -35.85 61.68
N GLU A 82 -44.41 -36.11 60.81
CA GLU A 82 -44.28 -35.82 59.37
C GLU A 82 -44.10 -34.31 59.12
N CYS A 83 -44.82 -33.45 59.85
CA CYS A 83 -44.66 -32.00 59.78
C CYS A 83 -43.25 -31.53 60.21
N LYS A 84 -42.70 -32.13 61.27
CA LYS A 84 -41.30 -31.86 61.70
C LYS A 84 -40.30 -32.27 60.62
N ASP A 85 -40.47 -33.45 60.03
CA ASP A 85 -39.58 -33.95 58.96
C ASP A 85 -39.69 -33.10 57.69
N ALA A 86 -40.90 -32.68 57.30
CA ALA A 86 -41.13 -31.78 56.18
C ALA A 86 -40.49 -30.41 56.42
N THR A 87 -40.64 -29.86 57.62
CA THR A 87 -40.00 -28.60 58.02
C THR A 87 -38.48 -28.69 57.94
N ALA A 88 -37.89 -29.79 58.40
CA ALA A 88 -36.44 -30.01 58.30
C ALA A 88 -35.96 -30.09 56.83
N LYS A 89 -36.71 -30.76 55.94
CA LYS A 89 -36.42 -30.81 54.50
C LYS A 89 -36.50 -29.43 53.85
N VAL A 90 -37.53 -28.64 54.18
CA VAL A 90 -37.68 -27.27 53.68
C VAL A 90 -36.51 -26.39 54.14
N ASN A 91 -36.12 -26.45 55.41
CA ASN A 91 -34.98 -25.68 55.93
C ASN A 91 -33.65 -26.06 55.26
N LYS A 92 -33.45 -27.36 54.96
CA LYS A 92 -32.30 -27.82 54.19
C LYS A 92 -32.31 -27.26 52.76
N LEU A 93 -33.45 -27.32 52.08
CA LEU A 93 -33.60 -26.79 50.72
C LEU A 93 -33.37 -25.27 50.67
N VAL A 94 -33.88 -24.52 51.67
CA VAL A 94 -33.64 -23.08 51.79
C VAL A 94 -32.15 -22.78 51.96
N SER A 95 -31.45 -23.55 52.80
CA SER A 95 -29.99 -23.41 52.97
C SER A 95 -29.22 -23.71 51.68
N GLU A 96 -29.56 -24.78 50.98
CA GLU A 96 -28.95 -25.16 49.69
C GLU A 96 -29.21 -24.10 48.61
N ALA A 97 -30.44 -23.57 48.54
CA ALA A 97 -30.79 -22.49 47.62
C ALA A 97 -30.00 -21.21 47.93
N HIS A 98 -29.77 -20.89 49.20
CA HIS A 98 -28.98 -19.73 49.60
C HIS A 98 -27.51 -19.86 49.13
N LEU A 99 -26.88 -21.02 49.40
CA LEU A 99 -25.52 -21.31 48.93
C LEU A 99 -25.39 -21.25 47.40
N PHE A 100 -26.40 -21.76 46.68
CA PHE A 100 -26.44 -21.67 45.23
C PHE A 100 -26.51 -20.21 44.74
N LEU A 101 -27.36 -19.38 45.36
CA LEU A 101 -27.47 -17.96 45.01
C LEU A 101 -26.19 -17.18 45.31
N GLU A 102 -25.52 -17.46 46.44
CA GLU A 102 -24.21 -16.86 46.76
C GLU A 102 -23.15 -17.26 45.73
N SER A 103 -23.11 -18.54 45.33
CA SER A 103 -22.20 -19.02 44.28
C SER A 103 -22.45 -18.34 42.94
N LEU A 104 -23.72 -18.20 42.55
CA LEU A 104 -24.11 -17.52 41.32
C LEU A 104 -23.73 -16.04 41.36
N GLN A 105 -23.94 -15.36 42.48
CA GLN A 105 -23.56 -13.96 42.69
C GLN A 105 -22.03 -13.79 42.59
N ALA A 106 -21.25 -14.67 43.22
CA ALA A 106 -19.79 -14.66 43.14
C ALA A 106 -19.29 -14.87 41.71
N ALA A 107 -19.89 -15.81 40.97
CA ALA A 107 -19.58 -16.05 39.56
C ALA A 107 -19.91 -14.83 38.69
N ALA A 108 -21.07 -14.21 38.89
CA ALA A 108 -21.48 -13.01 38.18
C ALA A 108 -20.50 -11.84 38.44
N ALA A 109 -20.11 -11.62 39.69
CA ALA A 109 -19.13 -10.59 40.05
C ALA A 109 -17.75 -10.84 39.41
N LYS A 110 -17.27 -12.08 39.44
CA LYS A 110 -16.01 -12.47 38.79
C LYS A 110 -16.04 -12.26 37.27
N ASN A 111 -17.15 -12.64 36.63
CA ASN A 111 -17.32 -12.46 35.19
C ASN A 111 -17.37 -10.97 34.82
N ALA A 112 -18.09 -10.16 35.60
CA ALA A 112 -18.11 -8.70 35.42
C ALA A 112 -16.70 -8.10 35.53
N GLN A 113 -15.91 -8.53 36.52
CA GLN A 113 -14.52 -8.09 36.66
C GLN A 113 -13.65 -8.46 35.44
N ILE A 114 -13.77 -9.69 34.93
CA ILE A 114 -13.02 -10.15 33.76
C ILE A 114 -13.39 -9.35 32.51
N VAL A 115 -14.69 -9.12 32.30
CA VAL A 115 -15.19 -8.32 31.17
C VAL A 115 -14.67 -6.88 31.27
N ASN A 116 -14.77 -6.24 32.43
CA ASN A 116 -14.27 -4.88 32.63
C ASN A 116 -12.77 -4.77 32.37
N ALA A 117 -11.96 -5.70 32.90
CA ALA A 117 -10.52 -5.73 32.63
C ALA A 117 -10.20 -5.92 31.14
N SER A 118 -11.00 -6.72 30.43
CA SER A 118 -10.84 -6.92 28.98
C SER A 118 -11.19 -5.66 28.19
N VAL A 119 -12.26 -4.95 28.58
CA VAL A 119 -12.67 -3.68 27.98
C VAL A 119 -11.60 -2.60 28.20
N GLU A 120 -11.05 -2.48 29.40
CA GLU A 120 -9.97 -1.51 29.68
C GLU A 120 -8.70 -1.81 28.86
N ASN A 121 -8.33 -3.08 28.71
CA ASN A 121 -7.20 -3.47 27.90
C ASN A 121 -7.42 -3.16 26.41
N LEU A 122 -8.62 -3.44 25.89
CA LEU A 122 -9.00 -3.10 24.53
C LEU A 122 -8.95 -1.58 24.31
N GLN A 123 -9.51 -0.80 25.25
CA GLN A 123 -9.48 0.67 25.19
C GLN A 123 -8.05 1.20 25.12
N ARG A 124 -7.15 0.70 25.98
CA ARG A 124 -5.74 1.10 25.99
C ARG A 124 -5.04 0.73 24.67
N SER A 125 -5.32 -0.46 24.13
CA SER A 125 -4.77 -0.91 22.84
C SER A 125 -5.25 -0.02 21.69
N LEU A 126 -6.54 0.30 21.63
CA LEU A 126 -7.12 1.17 20.60
C LEU A 126 -6.57 2.60 20.67
N GLN A 127 -6.38 3.12 21.89
CA GLN A 127 -5.75 4.43 22.08
C GLN A 127 -4.30 4.45 21.58
N SER A 128 -3.52 3.41 21.90
CA SER A 128 -2.14 3.28 21.40
C SER A 128 -2.11 3.20 19.88
N GLU A 129 -3.00 2.41 19.28
CA GLU A 129 -3.06 2.26 17.83
C GLU A 129 -3.45 3.56 17.13
N ARG A 130 -4.39 4.32 17.71
CA ARG A 130 -4.75 5.65 17.22
C ARG A 130 -3.56 6.61 17.24
N SER A 131 -2.78 6.63 18.32
CA SER A 131 -1.57 7.46 18.42
C SER A 131 -0.51 7.06 17.39
N ASN A 132 -0.30 5.75 17.17
CA ASN A 132 0.62 5.25 16.16
C ASN A 132 0.19 5.66 14.74
N HIS A 133 -1.11 5.58 14.44
CA HIS A 133 -1.65 5.97 13.14
C HIS A 133 -1.49 7.48 12.89
N GLU A 134 -1.71 8.31 13.91
CA GLU A 134 -1.50 9.76 13.81
C GLU A 134 -0.02 10.10 13.56
N ALA A 135 0.91 9.43 14.25
CA ALA A 135 2.34 9.61 14.01
C ALA A 135 2.74 9.18 12.59
N ALA A 136 2.20 8.08 12.08
CA ALA A 136 2.44 7.65 10.70
C ALA A 136 1.89 8.64 9.67
N ARG A 137 0.71 9.21 9.94
CA ARG A 137 0.11 10.25 9.09
C ARG A 137 1.01 11.48 9.01
N GLN A 138 1.50 11.98 10.15
CA GLN A 138 2.41 13.13 10.21
C GLN A 138 3.71 12.86 9.46
N ALA A 139 4.32 11.68 9.64
CA ALA A 139 5.53 11.31 8.91
C ALA A 139 5.34 11.26 7.38
N ILE A 140 4.17 10.82 6.91
CA ILE A 140 3.83 10.84 5.48
C ILE A 140 3.65 12.28 4.98
N GLU A 141 3.01 13.15 5.77
CA GLU A 141 2.83 14.57 5.44
C GLU A 141 4.18 15.28 5.31
N GLU A 142 5.09 15.11 6.29
CA GLU A 142 6.45 15.64 6.24
C GLU A 142 7.25 15.13 5.01
N ALA A 143 7.15 13.83 4.71
CA ALA A 143 7.82 13.25 3.55
C ALA A 143 7.29 13.81 2.22
N ASN A 144 5.98 14.06 2.14
CA ASN A 144 5.36 14.67 0.95
C ASN A 144 5.80 16.13 0.79
N GLU A 145 5.86 16.91 1.88
CA GLU A 145 6.37 18.29 1.84
C GLU A 145 7.82 18.33 1.35
N MET A 146 8.66 17.41 1.84
CA MET A 146 10.06 17.29 1.40
C MET A 146 10.17 16.93 -0.08
N LEU A 147 9.36 15.99 -0.56
CA LEU A 147 9.32 15.61 -1.98
C LEU A 147 8.87 16.80 -2.86
N HIS A 148 7.86 17.55 -2.42
CA HIS A 148 7.41 18.74 -3.13
C HIS A 148 8.53 19.80 -3.23
N ALA A 149 9.29 20.00 -2.15
CA ALA A 149 10.44 20.89 -2.16
C ALA A 149 11.53 20.44 -3.15
N ASP A 150 11.93 19.15 -3.14
CA ASP A 150 12.95 18.60 -4.07
C ASP A 150 12.50 18.70 -5.53
N VAL A 151 11.23 18.41 -5.82
CA VAL A 151 10.67 18.52 -7.17
C VAL A 151 10.70 19.98 -7.65
N ASN A 152 10.33 20.94 -6.80
CA ASN A 152 10.35 22.35 -7.15
C ASN A 152 11.79 22.86 -7.37
N GLU A 153 12.74 22.41 -6.56
CA GLU A 153 14.17 22.73 -6.74
C GLU A 153 14.67 22.21 -8.09
N ARG A 154 14.40 20.94 -8.42
CA ARG A 154 14.77 20.35 -9.71
C ARG A 154 14.10 21.05 -10.90
N LEU A 155 12.83 21.44 -10.76
CA LEU A 155 12.12 22.17 -11.80
C LEU A 155 12.78 23.54 -12.05
N THR A 156 13.11 24.26 -10.98
CA THR A 156 13.83 25.54 -11.06
C THR A 156 15.21 25.36 -11.72
N GLN A 157 15.93 24.27 -11.39
CA GLN A 157 17.21 23.96 -12.02
C GLN A 157 17.06 23.70 -13.53
N LEU A 158 16.08 22.88 -13.93
CA LEU A 158 15.82 22.58 -15.33
C LEU A 158 15.44 23.82 -16.14
N GLU A 159 14.67 24.74 -15.55
CA GLU A 159 14.35 26.04 -16.17
C GLU A 159 15.61 26.87 -16.42
N ALA A 160 16.55 26.88 -15.47
CA ALA A 160 17.83 27.57 -15.63
C ALA A 160 18.72 26.93 -16.71
N GLU A 161 18.80 25.59 -16.75
CA GLU A 161 19.54 24.85 -17.78
C GLU A 161 18.96 25.09 -19.19
N LEU A 162 17.63 25.06 -19.33
CA LEU A 162 16.94 25.37 -20.58
C LEU A 162 17.23 26.80 -21.06
N ALA A 163 17.27 27.77 -20.14
CA ALA A 163 17.62 29.15 -20.48
C ALA A 163 19.07 29.27 -21.00
N VAL A 164 20.01 28.47 -20.47
CA VAL A 164 21.39 28.41 -20.97
C VAL A 164 21.46 27.74 -22.33
N GLU A 165 20.75 26.64 -22.56
CA GLU A 165 20.69 25.94 -23.85
C GLU A 165 20.17 26.86 -24.96
N ASN A 166 19.08 27.60 -24.70
CA ASN A 166 18.53 28.57 -25.65
C ASN A 166 19.56 29.65 -26.03
N ARG A 167 20.34 30.16 -25.08
CA ARG A 167 21.42 31.12 -25.37
C ARG A 167 22.52 30.53 -26.26
N ILE A 168 22.85 29.25 -26.06
CA ILE A 168 23.85 28.55 -26.89
C ILE A 168 23.32 28.39 -28.32
N MET A 169 22.04 28.04 -28.48
CA MET A 169 21.39 27.94 -29.78
C MET A 169 21.41 29.28 -30.52
N ASP A 170 21.06 30.38 -29.85
CA ASP A 170 21.11 31.73 -30.43
C ASP A 170 22.54 32.11 -30.88
N GLU A 171 23.54 31.80 -30.06
CA GLU A 171 24.95 32.07 -30.38
C GLU A 171 25.45 31.20 -31.54
N LEU A 172 24.99 29.95 -31.64
CA LEU A 172 25.32 29.06 -32.75
C LEU A 172 24.74 29.57 -34.07
N ASP A 173 23.49 30.04 -34.07
CA ASP A 173 22.85 30.64 -35.24
C ASP A 173 23.58 31.90 -35.69
N ARG A 174 23.95 32.77 -34.74
CA ARG A 174 24.75 33.97 -35.00
C ARG A 174 26.09 33.64 -35.65
N ARG A 175 26.83 32.65 -35.12
CA ARG A 175 28.11 32.20 -35.70
C ARG A 175 27.93 31.58 -37.08
N THR A 176 26.86 30.83 -37.28
CA THR A 176 26.53 30.23 -38.58
C THR A 176 26.28 31.31 -39.64
N ALA A 177 25.55 32.38 -39.30
CA ALA A 177 25.36 33.53 -40.19
C ALA A 177 26.69 34.24 -40.52
N GLN A 178 27.55 34.44 -39.51
CA GLN A 178 28.88 35.04 -39.68
C GLN A 178 29.77 34.20 -40.62
N LEU A 179 29.78 32.88 -40.45
CA LEU A 179 30.54 31.96 -41.29
C LEU A 179 30.04 31.96 -42.75
N LYS A 180 28.72 32.00 -42.96
CA LYS A 180 28.12 32.13 -44.31
C LYS A 180 28.56 33.42 -44.99
N LEU A 181 28.56 34.54 -44.26
CA LEU A 181 29.03 35.83 -44.76
C LEU A 181 30.51 35.79 -45.15
N GLN A 182 31.38 35.23 -44.30
CA GLN A 182 32.81 35.08 -44.61
C GLN A 182 33.04 34.18 -45.81
N THR A 183 32.31 33.07 -45.91
CA THR A 183 32.37 32.14 -47.05
C THR A 183 31.98 32.86 -48.36
N HIS A 184 30.95 33.71 -48.34
CA HIS A 184 30.57 34.51 -49.49
C HIS A 184 31.66 35.52 -49.88
N LYS A 185 32.22 36.26 -48.92
CA LYS A 185 33.35 37.18 -49.16
C LYS A 185 34.55 36.48 -49.80
N LEU A 186 34.89 35.28 -49.32
CA LEU A 186 36.00 34.48 -49.87
C LEU A 186 35.71 34.04 -51.31
N ARG A 187 34.49 33.60 -51.62
CA ARG A 187 34.08 33.28 -53.00
C ARG A 187 34.21 34.50 -53.92
N THR A 188 33.74 35.66 -53.50
CA THR A 188 33.86 36.91 -54.27
C THR A 188 35.30 37.30 -54.50
N ALA A 189 36.15 37.25 -53.46
CA ALA A 189 37.58 37.54 -53.58
C ALA A 189 38.29 36.58 -54.55
N ASN A 190 37.94 35.29 -54.54
CA ASN A 190 38.50 34.31 -55.48
C ASN A 190 38.13 34.61 -56.94
N VAL A 191 36.90 35.07 -57.21
CA VAL A 191 36.51 35.51 -58.56
C VAL A 191 37.38 36.68 -59.01
N VAL A 192 37.50 37.72 -58.18
CA VAL A 192 38.36 38.89 -58.47
C VAL A 192 39.82 38.49 -58.72
N ILE A 193 40.37 37.56 -57.92
CA ILE A 193 41.73 37.05 -58.13
C ILE A 193 41.88 36.35 -59.49
N ASN A 194 40.88 35.56 -59.90
CA ASN A 194 40.89 34.89 -61.20
C ASN A 194 40.79 35.91 -62.36
N ASP A 195 39.95 36.93 -62.22
CA ASP A 195 39.81 38.00 -63.21
C ASP A 195 41.14 38.76 -63.36
N LEU A 196 41.74 39.21 -62.25
CA LEU A 196 43.05 39.89 -62.26
C LEU A 196 44.17 38.99 -62.80
N LYS A 197 44.08 37.67 -62.60
CA LYS A 197 45.04 36.73 -63.17
C LYS A 197 44.87 36.64 -64.69
N SER A 198 43.64 36.67 -65.19
CA SER A 198 43.36 36.69 -66.63
C SER A 198 43.81 37.98 -67.29
N GLU A 199 43.55 39.14 -66.68
CA GLU A 199 44.03 40.45 -67.16
C GLU A 199 45.56 40.51 -67.22
N ARG A 200 46.24 39.97 -66.20
CA ARG A 200 47.71 39.88 -66.17
C ARG A 200 48.24 39.03 -67.32
N GLU A 201 47.56 37.94 -67.67
CA GLU A 201 47.97 37.09 -68.79
C GLU A 201 47.84 37.81 -70.12
N VAL A 202 46.76 38.57 -70.31
CA VAL A 202 46.56 39.43 -71.47
C VAL A 202 47.66 40.49 -71.57
N ILE A 203 47.99 41.16 -70.46
CA ILE A 203 49.10 42.13 -70.43
C ILE A 203 50.43 41.45 -70.77
N ARG A 204 50.67 40.23 -70.26
CA ARG A 204 51.88 39.47 -70.58
C ARG A 204 51.96 39.15 -72.08
N SER A 205 50.88 38.67 -72.70
CA SER A 205 50.90 38.36 -74.14
C SER A 205 51.20 39.61 -74.98
N PHE A 206 50.57 40.74 -74.67
CA PHE A 206 50.88 42.02 -75.33
C PHE A 206 52.33 42.46 -75.11
N ALA A 207 52.88 42.26 -73.91
CA ALA A 207 54.28 42.59 -73.62
C ALA A 207 55.25 41.75 -74.47
N VAL A 208 54.98 40.45 -74.64
CA VAL A 208 55.77 39.53 -75.49
C VAL A 208 55.70 39.94 -76.96
N ASP A 209 54.51 40.28 -77.46
CA ASP A 209 54.32 40.72 -78.84
C ASP A 209 55.09 42.02 -79.12
N VAL A 210 54.96 43.02 -78.24
CA VAL A 210 55.69 44.29 -78.35
C VAL A 210 57.20 44.07 -78.25
N HIS A 211 57.65 43.23 -77.31
CA HIS A 211 59.06 42.89 -77.15
C HIS A 211 59.62 42.28 -78.44
N SER A 212 58.88 41.34 -79.06
CA SER A 212 59.25 40.69 -80.31
C SER A 212 59.31 41.67 -81.48
N ILE A 213 58.34 42.58 -81.61
CA ILE A 213 58.34 43.62 -82.66
C ILE A 213 59.54 44.55 -82.52
N LEU A 214 59.83 45.03 -81.30
CA LEU A 214 60.95 45.92 -81.05
C LEU A 214 62.30 45.22 -81.30
N LEU A 215 62.44 43.96 -80.89
CA LEU A 215 63.64 43.16 -81.16
C LEU A 215 63.82 42.95 -82.66
N HIS A 216 62.75 42.58 -83.38
CA HIS A 216 62.78 42.42 -84.83
C HIS A 216 63.14 43.72 -85.55
N LEU A 217 62.68 44.89 -85.08
CA LEU A 217 63.04 46.19 -85.66
C LEU A 217 64.53 46.52 -85.48
N ILE A 218 65.13 46.13 -84.35
CA ILE A 218 66.57 46.32 -84.08
C ILE A 218 67.41 45.34 -84.93
N GLU A 219 66.96 44.09 -85.07
CA GLU A 219 67.67 43.03 -85.80
C GLU A 219 67.49 43.08 -87.32
N ALA A 220 66.36 43.60 -87.81
CA ALA A 220 66.05 43.66 -89.24
C ALA A 220 67.17 44.39 -90.00
N HIS A 221 67.83 43.66 -90.90
CA HIS A 221 68.94 44.19 -91.67
C HIS A 221 68.47 45.08 -92.83
N ASP A 222 67.89 46.24 -92.53
CA ASP A 222 67.59 47.26 -93.53
C ASP A 222 68.89 48.05 -93.87
N PRO A 223 69.38 48.01 -95.13
CA PRO A 223 70.57 48.76 -95.55
C PRO A 223 70.43 50.28 -95.42
N ILE A 224 69.21 50.80 -95.33
CA ILE A 224 68.91 52.24 -95.19
C ILE A 224 69.23 52.73 -93.76
N ILE A 225 69.11 51.86 -92.76
CA ILE A 225 69.40 52.18 -91.37
C ILE A 225 70.89 51.92 -91.10
N THR A 226 71.69 52.98 -91.19
CA THR A 226 73.14 52.93 -90.90
C THR A 226 73.42 52.40 -89.49
N ILE A 227 74.55 51.71 -89.32
CA ILE A 227 74.96 51.05 -88.05
C ILE A 227 74.85 52.00 -86.85
N THR A 228 75.21 53.28 -87.04
CA THR A 228 75.13 54.32 -86.00
C THR A 228 73.69 54.55 -85.52
N VAL A 229 72.70 54.53 -86.41
CA VAL A 229 71.28 54.68 -86.05
C VAL A 229 70.78 53.45 -85.31
N ARG A 230 71.24 52.24 -85.66
CA ARG A 230 70.88 51.01 -84.93
C ARG A 230 71.43 50.99 -83.52
N CYS A 231 72.69 51.36 -83.32
CA CYS A 231 73.28 51.46 -81.99
C CYS A 231 72.50 52.49 -81.13
N HIS A 232 72.18 53.64 -81.70
CA HIS A 232 71.40 54.66 -81.00
C HIS A 232 69.99 54.17 -80.64
N LEU A 233 69.31 53.48 -81.57
CA LEU A 233 67.98 52.93 -81.33
C LEU A 233 68.00 51.82 -80.27
N ALA A 234 68.98 50.92 -80.32
CA ALA A 234 69.17 49.87 -79.31
C ALA A 234 69.43 50.45 -77.91
N ASP A 235 70.28 51.47 -77.79
CA ASP A 235 70.57 52.13 -76.51
C ASP A 235 69.32 52.85 -75.95
N LYS A 236 68.52 53.49 -76.82
CA LYS A 236 67.26 54.15 -76.42
C LYS A 236 66.15 53.15 -76.08
N LEU A 237 66.09 51.99 -76.74
CA LEU A 237 65.07 50.97 -76.51
C LEU A 237 65.42 50.00 -75.37
N ARG A 238 66.70 49.87 -74.99
CA ARG A 238 67.16 48.96 -73.93
C ARG A 238 66.40 49.09 -72.60
N PRO A 239 66.11 50.30 -72.06
CA PRO A 239 65.31 50.43 -70.82
C PRO A 239 63.88 49.90 -70.98
N THR A 240 63.29 50.07 -72.16
CA THR A 240 61.94 49.58 -72.49
C THR A 240 61.93 48.06 -72.60
N LEU A 241 62.94 47.47 -73.26
CA LEU A 241 63.09 46.02 -73.36
C LEU A 241 63.30 45.37 -71.98
N ASP A 242 64.11 45.95 -71.08
CA ASP A 242 64.28 45.43 -69.70
C ASP A 242 62.98 45.45 -68.91
N THR A 243 62.19 46.52 -69.06
CA THR A 243 60.89 46.63 -68.39
C THR A 243 59.90 45.58 -68.92
N LEU A 244 59.86 45.35 -70.23
CA LEU A 244 59.03 44.30 -70.84
C LEU A 244 59.47 42.90 -70.41
N SER A 245 60.77 42.62 -70.40
CA SER A 245 61.30 41.34 -69.93
C SER A 245 60.99 41.10 -68.45
N ARG A 246 60.97 42.14 -67.60
CA ARG A 246 60.52 42.00 -66.20
C ARG A 246 59.04 41.66 -66.10
N ILE A 247 58.19 42.24 -66.93
CA ILE A 247 56.74 41.95 -66.97
C ILE A 247 56.51 40.51 -67.45
N GLU A 248 57.25 40.09 -68.47
CA GLU A 248 57.24 38.72 -68.99
C GLU A 248 57.74 37.71 -67.94
N SER A 249 58.84 38.04 -67.27
CA SER A 249 59.52 37.16 -66.32
C SER A 249 58.91 37.16 -64.92
N VAL A 250 57.83 37.90 -64.62
CA VAL A 250 57.11 37.74 -63.34
C VAL A 250 56.46 36.37 -63.37
N PRO A 251 57.03 35.35 -62.70
CA PRO A 251 56.51 34.02 -62.84
C PRO A 251 55.12 33.98 -62.21
N VAL A 252 54.16 33.36 -62.90
CA VAL A 252 52.88 32.94 -62.30
C VAL A 252 53.15 31.73 -61.41
N THR A 253 54.20 31.77 -60.58
CA THR A 253 54.28 30.85 -59.46
C THR A 253 53.17 31.31 -58.53
N GLY A 254 52.04 30.62 -58.61
CA GLY A 254 51.01 30.71 -57.59
C GLY A 254 51.73 30.53 -56.26
N VAL A 255 51.87 31.63 -55.52
CA VAL A 255 52.35 31.58 -54.15
C VAL A 255 51.30 30.75 -53.43
N LEU A 256 51.58 29.46 -53.28
CA LEU A 256 50.79 28.55 -52.48
C LEU A 256 50.69 29.25 -51.13
N PRO A 257 49.49 29.62 -50.65
CA PRO A 257 49.37 30.18 -49.32
C PRO A 257 49.99 29.16 -48.37
N LYS A 258 51.08 29.55 -47.70
CA LYS A 258 51.71 28.72 -46.66
C LYS A 258 50.61 28.42 -45.66
N GLN A 259 50.09 27.20 -45.72
CA GLN A 259 49.13 26.66 -44.77
C GLN A 259 49.78 26.77 -43.40
N GLY A 260 49.24 27.66 -42.57
CA GLY A 260 49.76 27.93 -41.24
C GLY A 260 49.76 26.64 -40.44
N GLN A 261 50.95 26.14 -40.13
CA GLN A 261 51.15 25.17 -39.06
C GLN A 261 50.76 25.86 -37.75
N GLU A 262 49.59 25.50 -37.26
CA GLU A 262 49.15 25.80 -35.91
C GLU A 262 50.07 25.06 -34.94
N LYS A 263 51.02 25.79 -34.34
CA LYS A 263 51.83 25.30 -33.23
C LYS A 263 50.93 25.17 -32.01
N VAL A 264 50.48 23.95 -31.73
CA VAL A 264 50.03 23.52 -30.41
C VAL A 264 51.19 23.75 -29.44
N THR A 265 51.11 24.83 -28.67
CA THR A 265 52.05 25.14 -27.60
C THR A 265 51.43 24.60 -26.32
N THR A 266 51.83 23.39 -25.95
CA THR A 266 51.61 22.85 -24.61
C THR A 266 52.41 23.71 -23.62
N GLN A 267 51.74 24.49 -22.78
CA GLN A 267 52.35 25.09 -21.59
C GLN A 267 51.56 24.69 -20.33
N PRO A 268 52.26 24.44 -19.20
CA PRO A 268 51.68 23.91 -17.97
C PRO A 268 51.05 25.02 -17.10
N PRO A 269 50.21 24.68 -16.10
CA PRO A 269 49.52 25.67 -15.30
C PRO A 269 50.48 26.43 -14.37
N PRO A 270 50.29 27.75 -14.17
CA PRO A 270 51.10 28.52 -13.25
C PRO A 270 50.64 28.32 -11.80
N SER A 271 51.61 27.91 -10.99
CA SER A 271 51.59 28.01 -9.54
C SER A 271 51.82 29.46 -9.08
N GLY A 272 51.02 29.93 -8.12
CA GLY A 272 51.34 31.04 -7.22
C GLY A 272 50.09 31.65 -6.56
N PRO A 273 50.22 32.46 -5.49
CA PRO A 273 51.00 32.27 -4.26
C PRO A 273 50.13 32.39 -2.99
N SER A 274 50.78 32.17 -1.84
CA SER A 274 50.25 32.24 -0.47
C SER A 274 49.56 33.56 -0.07
N GLY A 275 48.55 33.47 0.80
CA GLY A 275 48.41 34.37 1.95
C GLY A 275 46.99 34.83 2.32
N SER A 276 46.33 34.14 3.27
CA SER A 276 45.88 34.74 4.55
C SER A 276 45.00 33.77 5.39
N LYS A 277 45.41 33.59 6.65
CA LYS A 277 44.64 33.08 7.81
C LYS A 277 43.65 34.18 8.28
N PRO A 278 42.57 33.92 9.06
CA PRO A 278 42.64 33.20 10.36
C PRO A 278 41.42 32.34 10.81
N SER A 279 41.63 31.54 11.87
CA SER A 279 40.65 31.09 12.91
C SER A 279 39.50 30.14 12.47
N ALA A 280 39.08 29.05 13.13
CA ALA A 280 39.29 28.48 14.46
C ALA A 280 39.02 26.93 14.44
N LYS A 281 39.53 26.22 15.45
CA LYS A 281 39.32 24.80 15.85
C LYS A 281 37.83 24.40 16.07
N PRO A 282 37.49 23.14 16.45
CA PRO A 282 37.92 21.82 15.96
C PRO A 282 36.73 20.81 15.83
N LYS A 283 36.81 19.78 14.96
CA LYS A 283 35.92 18.60 15.04
C LYS A 283 36.64 17.43 14.34
N GLY A 284 37.00 16.35 15.03
CA GLY A 284 36.05 15.38 15.57
C GLY A 284 36.20 14.09 14.75
N ASN A 285 37.27 13.35 15.05
CA ASN A 285 37.41 11.90 14.91
C ASN A 285 36.09 11.13 14.86
N VAL A 286 35.83 10.35 13.80
CA VAL A 286 35.27 8.99 13.89
C VAL A 286 35.67 8.21 12.62
N ALA A 287 36.42 7.15 12.82
CA ALA A 287 36.68 6.11 11.85
C ALA A 287 35.41 5.30 11.57
N SER A 288 35.19 4.87 10.33
CA SER A 288 34.39 3.67 10.04
C SER A 288 34.78 3.06 8.70
N VAL A 289 35.62 2.04 8.84
CA VAL A 289 35.82 0.92 7.93
C VAL A 289 34.47 0.34 7.53
N SER A 290 34.20 0.17 6.24
CA SER A 290 33.24 -0.84 5.80
C SER A 290 33.73 -1.57 4.54
N LYS A 291 33.51 -2.87 4.57
CA LYS A 291 34.18 -3.91 3.79
C LYS A 291 33.61 -3.96 2.37
N LYS A 292 34.50 -4.12 1.38
CA LYS A 292 34.16 -4.59 0.03
C LYS A 292 33.76 -6.07 0.10
N ASP A 293 32.47 -6.36 -0.03
CA ASP A 293 32.01 -7.71 -0.32
C ASP A 293 31.97 -7.96 -1.83
N LYS A 294 32.83 -8.91 -2.23
CA LYS A 294 32.87 -9.58 -3.53
C LYS A 294 31.69 -10.54 -3.63
N LYS A 295 30.72 -10.28 -4.52
CA LYS A 295 30.04 -11.36 -5.25
C LYS A 295 29.21 -10.79 -6.41
N LYS A 296 29.79 -10.73 -7.61
CA LYS A 296 29.00 -10.65 -8.85
C LYS A 296 29.25 -11.91 -9.66
N LYS A 297 28.17 -12.65 -9.84
CA LYS A 297 28.02 -13.94 -10.52
C LYS A 297 28.29 -13.73 -12.02
N LYS A 298 29.11 -14.60 -12.61
CA LYS A 298 29.31 -14.76 -14.05
C LYS A 298 28.13 -15.52 -14.66
N ILE A 299 27.69 -15.05 -15.83
CA ILE A 299 26.87 -15.68 -16.89
C ILE A 299 27.48 -15.00 -18.14
N GLY A 300 28.26 -15.58 -19.07
CA GLY A 300 28.25 -16.93 -19.68
C GLY A 300 27.03 -17.01 -20.59
N GLU A 301 27.03 -17.01 -21.91
CA GLU A 301 27.96 -17.25 -23.02
C GLU A 301 27.39 -16.44 -24.21
N ASP A 302 28.18 -16.08 -25.23
CA ASP A 302 27.93 -16.59 -26.59
C ASP A 302 29.09 -16.18 -27.50
N ASP A 303 29.72 -17.21 -28.07
CA ASP A 303 30.77 -17.16 -29.05
C ASP A 303 30.16 -16.90 -30.42
N THR A 304 30.72 -15.98 -31.19
CA THR A 304 30.69 -16.13 -32.64
C THR A 304 32.00 -15.66 -33.21
N ASP A 305 32.88 -16.65 -33.21
CA ASP A 305 33.91 -16.95 -34.20
C ASP A 305 33.53 -16.43 -35.61
N ASN A 306 34.37 -15.56 -36.18
CA ASN A 306 34.60 -15.50 -37.61
C ASN A 306 35.97 -14.88 -37.89
N GLU A 307 36.97 -15.75 -37.84
CA GLU A 307 38.24 -15.64 -38.57
C GLU A 307 38.02 -15.48 -40.09
N ASP A 308 39.10 -15.14 -40.78
CA ASP A 308 39.28 -15.07 -42.25
C ASP A 308 38.79 -13.78 -42.94
N ASP A 309 39.72 -12.86 -43.23
CA ASP A 309 40.52 -13.00 -44.45
C ASP A 309 41.57 -11.88 -44.62
N VAL A 310 42.79 -12.35 -44.87
CA VAL A 310 43.97 -11.62 -45.32
C VAL A 310 43.78 -11.19 -46.77
N TYR A 311 44.04 -9.94 -47.17
CA TYR A 311 44.64 -9.66 -48.49
C TYR A 311 45.36 -8.29 -48.55
N VAL A 312 46.69 -8.40 -48.56
CA VAL A 312 47.67 -7.76 -49.45
C VAL A 312 47.48 -6.28 -49.83
N GLU A 313 48.43 -5.50 -49.31
CA GLU A 313 48.94 -4.23 -49.79
C GLU A 313 49.59 -4.35 -51.18
N ASN A 314 49.18 -3.55 -52.19
CA ASN A 314 50.07 -2.81 -53.11
C ASN A 314 49.32 -1.95 -54.18
N PRO A 315 49.99 -1.01 -54.90
CA PRO A 315 49.48 0.35 -55.11
C PRO A 315 49.32 0.79 -56.58
N LYS A 316 48.90 2.05 -56.74
CA LYS A 316 49.07 2.99 -57.90
C LYS A 316 48.03 3.01 -59.04
N LYS A 317 47.27 4.13 -59.01
CA LYS A 317 46.75 5.00 -60.11
C LYS A 317 45.59 4.44 -60.97
N PRO A 318 44.87 5.27 -61.76
CA PRO A 318 44.56 6.70 -61.66
C PRO A 318 43.04 7.02 -61.72
N PHE A 319 42.66 8.23 -61.26
CA PHE A 319 41.45 9.00 -61.61
C PHE A 319 40.21 8.24 -62.14
N GLN A 320 39.25 7.94 -61.26
CA GLN A 320 37.83 7.88 -61.64
C GLN A 320 37.07 9.00 -60.93
N LYS A 321 36.73 10.01 -61.74
CA LYS A 321 35.79 11.07 -61.43
C LYS A 321 34.36 10.51 -61.55
N VAL A 322 33.51 10.92 -60.62
CA VAL A 322 32.03 10.90 -60.68
C VAL A 322 31.36 9.55 -60.38
N LYS A 323 30.79 9.42 -59.17
CA LYS A 323 29.51 8.76 -58.82
C LYS A 323 29.24 8.64 -57.30
N THR A 324 29.79 9.53 -56.47
CA THR A 324 29.56 9.50 -55.00
C THR A 324 28.20 10.06 -54.56
N SER A 325 27.50 10.82 -55.40
CA SER A 325 26.21 11.44 -55.06
C SER A 325 25.04 10.43 -55.01
N GLU A 326 25.08 9.37 -55.79
CA GLU A 326 23.96 8.40 -55.87
C GLU A 326 23.92 7.50 -54.63
N LYS A 327 25.10 7.12 -54.12
CA LYS A 327 25.24 6.31 -52.90
C LYS A 327 24.81 7.06 -51.64
N GLU A 328 25.05 8.37 -51.58
CA GLU A 328 24.64 9.22 -50.46
C GLU A 328 23.11 9.46 -50.44
N MET A 329 22.48 9.58 -51.62
CA MET A 329 21.01 9.63 -51.68
C MET A 329 20.37 8.33 -51.23
N GLU A 330 20.93 7.18 -51.60
CA GLU A 330 20.38 5.88 -51.22
C GLU A 330 20.52 5.60 -49.71
N GLU A 331 21.60 6.06 -49.08
CA GLU A 331 21.76 5.98 -47.62
C GLU A 331 20.78 6.88 -46.87
N ASN A 332 20.55 8.10 -47.37
CA ASN A 332 19.56 9.02 -46.78
C ASN A 332 18.12 8.48 -46.91
N ILE A 333 17.78 7.82 -48.02
CA ILE A 333 16.46 7.18 -48.20
C ILE A 333 16.29 6.03 -47.21
N LYS A 334 17.30 5.17 -47.04
CA LYS A 334 17.24 4.06 -46.05
C LYS A 334 17.08 4.59 -44.62
N LYS A 335 17.79 5.69 -44.28
CA LYS A 335 17.70 6.32 -42.96
C LYS A 335 16.31 6.91 -42.70
N GLN A 336 15.73 7.61 -43.69
CA GLN A 336 14.37 8.14 -43.57
C GLN A 336 13.32 7.03 -43.44
N GLN A 337 13.47 5.93 -44.17
CA GLN A 337 12.55 4.80 -44.11
C GLN A 337 12.59 4.12 -42.73
N ALA A 338 13.78 3.92 -42.15
CA ALA A 338 13.94 3.38 -40.80
C ALA A 338 13.34 4.29 -39.72
N GLU A 339 13.51 5.61 -39.85
CA GLU A 339 12.93 6.58 -38.91
C GLU A 339 11.39 6.57 -38.97
N LEU A 340 10.82 6.46 -40.17
CA LEU A 340 9.37 6.41 -40.37
C LEU A 340 8.78 5.11 -39.79
N GLU A 341 9.46 3.97 -39.98
CA GLU A 341 9.06 2.70 -39.39
C GLU A 341 9.13 2.71 -37.85
N LEU A 342 10.16 3.33 -37.28
CA LEU A 342 10.27 3.52 -35.82
C LEU A 342 9.13 4.39 -35.28
N LYS A 343 8.78 5.48 -35.97
CA LYS A 343 7.63 6.33 -35.59
C LYS A 343 6.31 5.56 -35.66
N ARG A 344 6.14 4.70 -36.67
CA ARG A 344 4.95 3.83 -36.80
C ARG A 344 4.84 2.84 -35.64
N LYS A 345 5.94 2.14 -35.30
CA LYS A 345 5.97 1.21 -34.15
C LYS A 345 5.71 1.93 -32.82
N LYS A 346 6.23 3.15 -32.65
CA LYS A 346 5.99 3.95 -31.44
C LYS A 346 4.52 4.40 -31.33
N ALA A 347 3.89 4.78 -32.45
CA ALA A 347 2.47 5.14 -32.48
C ALA A 347 1.57 3.94 -32.14
N GLU A 348 1.86 2.77 -32.73
CA GLU A 348 1.12 1.52 -32.47
C GLU A 348 1.24 1.08 -31.01
N LEU A 349 2.43 1.19 -30.41
CA LEU A 349 2.64 0.92 -28.98
C LEU A 349 1.81 1.87 -28.10
N LEU A 350 1.73 3.14 -28.48
CA LEU A 350 1.00 4.16 -27.74
C LEU A 350 -0.52 3.94 -27.85
N GLU A 351 -1.00 3.48 -29.00
CA GLU A 351 -2.38 3.07 -29.21
C GLU A 351 -2.74 1.79 -28.42
N LYS A 352 -1.86 0.78 -28.43
CA LYS A 352 -2.02 -0.42 -27.59
C LYS A 352 -2.01 -0.08 -26.08
N LYS A 353 -1.22 0.91 -25.67
CA LYS A 353 -1.24 1.40 -24.28
C LYS A 353 -2.57 2.10 -23.96
N LYS A 354 -3.11 2.90 -24.88
CA LYS A 354 -4.45 3.51 -24.73
C LYS A 354 -5.57 2.47 -24.68
N SER A 355 -5.45 1.34 -25.38
CA SER A 355 -6.45 0.26 -25.31
C SER A 355 -6.37 -0.55 -24.00
N MET A 356 -5.18 -0.69 -23.41
CA MET A 356 -5.01 -1.35 -22.11
C MET A 356 -5.48 -0.50 -20.92
N PHE A 357 -5.44 0.82 -21.06
CA PHE A 357 -5.89 1.75 -20.04
C PHE A 357 -6.99 2.64 -20.65
N PRO A 358 -8.27 2.22 -20.60
CA PRO A 358 -9.36 3.08 -21.03
C PRO A 358 -9.23 4.43 -20.32
N VAL A 359 -9.64 5.52 -20.99
CA VAL A 359 -9.55 6.86 -20.42
C VAL A 359 -10.43 6.91 -19.16
N TRP A 360 -9.78 6.79 -18.00
CA TRP A 360 -10.43 6.87 -16.70
C TRP A 360 -10.80 8.33 -16.45
N THR A 361 -11.98 8.73 -16.92
CA THR A 361 -12.58 10.00 -16.50
C THR A 361 -13.08 9.87 -15.07
N LYS A 362 -13.12 10.98 -14.33
CA LYS A 362 -13.66 11.01 -12.95
C LYS A 362 -15.06 10.37 -12.89
N ASP A 363 -15.89 10.64 -13.89
CA ASP A 363 -17.24 10.09 -14.01
C ASP A 363 -17.27 8.59 -14.32
N SER A 364 -16.28 8.08 -15.06
CA SER A 364 -16.12 6.64 -15.30
C SER A 364 -15.65 5.93 -14.04
N LEU A 365 -14.73 6.53 -13.29
CA LEU A 365 -14.22 5.97 -12.04
C LEU A 365 -15.33 5.94 -10.97
N GLN A 366 -16.14 7.00 -10.91
CA GLN A 366 -17.26 7.10 -9.98
C GLN A 366 -18.39 6.14 -10.34
N ARG A 367 -18.74 5.98 -11.64
CA ARG A 367 -19.70 4.95 -12.08
C ARG A 367 -19.21 3.54 -11.80
N CYS A 368 -17.97 3.20 -12.13
CA CYS A 368 -17.44 1.86 -11.81
C CYS A 368 -17.36 1.60 -10.30
N ALA A 369 -17.15 2.63 -9.47
CA ALA A 369 -17.15 2.47 -8.01
C ALA A 369 -18.56 2.31 -7.42
N ILE A 370 -19.59 2.92 -8.02
CA ILE A 370 -20.96 2.92 -7.50
C ILE A 370 -21.79 1.80 -8.12
N ASP A 371 -21.75 1.64 -9.44
CA ASP A 371 -22.65 0.77 -10.18
C ASP A 371 -22.11 -0.67 -10.30
N GLU A 372 -20.78 -0.85 -10.32
CA GLU A 372 -20.13 -2.17 -10.52
C GLU A 372 -18.94 -2.41 -9.57
N PRO A 373 -19.13 -2.30 -8.24
CA PRO A 373 -18.03 -2.43 -7.26
C PRO A 373 -17.31 -3.79 -7.33
N THR A 374 -17.98 -4.84 -7.83
CA THR A 374 -17.45 -6.20 -7.98
C THR A 374 -16.42 -6.38 -9.09
N ILE A 375 -16.30 -5.46 -10.04
CA ILE A 375 -15.41 -5.63 -11.20
C ILE A 375 -13.99 -5.12 -10.91
N LEU A 376 -13.84 -4.06 -10.11
CA LEU A 376 -12.53 -3.44 -9.83
C LEU A 376 -12.00 -3.70 -8.44
N TRP A 377 -12.86 -4.10 -7.50
CA TRP A 377 -12.40 -4.54 -6.20
C TRP A 377 -12.12 -6.03 -6.29
N LEU A 378 -10.87 -6.39 -6.04
CA LEU A 378 -10.43 -7.74 -5.72
C LEU A 378 -11.58 -8.47 -5.01
N LYS A 379 -12.10 -9.55 -5.62
CA LYS A 379 -13.13 -10.41 -5.02
C LYS A 379 -12.90 -10.44 -3.51
N PRO A 380 -13.90 -10.10 -2.68
CA PRO A 380 -13.77 -10.22 -1.24
C PRO A 380 -13.25 -11.62 -0.94
N ILE A 381 -12.02 -11.73 -0.44
CA ILE A 381 -11.37 -13.03 -0.18
C ILE A 381 -12.17 -13.81 0.87
N MET A 382 -13.06 -13.14 1.62
CA MET A 382 -14.06 -13.78 2.45
C MET A 382 -15.37 -12.99 2.41
N SER A 383 -16.37 -13.52 1.73
CA SER A 383 -17.77 -13.19 2.02
C SER A 383 -18.19 -14.06 3.21
N PHE A 384 -18.36 -13.46 4.40
CA PHE A 384 -19.09 -14.10 5.48
C PHE A 384 -20.57 -14.11 5.08
N GLY A 385 -21.05 -15.24 4.57
CA GLY A 385 -22.47 -15.48 4.38
C GLY A 385 -23.15 -15.54 5.75
N LEU A 386 -23.59 -14.38 6.24
CA LEU A 386 -24.49 -14.28 7.37
C LEU A 386 -25.90 -14.62 6.90
N ASP A 387 -26.15 -15.91 6.66
CA ASP A 387 -27.49 -16.44 6.75
C ASP A 387 -27.88 -16.41 8.23
N ASN A 388 -28.45 -15.28 8.65
CA ASN A 388 -29.09 -15.10 9.95
C ASN A 388 -30.36 -15.95 10.03
N SER A 389 -30.21 -17.27 10.08
CA SER A 389 -31.28 -18.15 10.52
C SER A 389 -31.38 -18.04 12.04
N LYS A 390 -32.58 -17.72 12.56
CA LYS A 390 -32.87 -17.47 13.99
C LYS A 390 -32.64 -18.69 14.92
N VAL A 391 -32.02 -19.76 14.43
CA VAL A 391 -31.86 -21.03 15.17
C VAL A 391 -30.38 -21.48 15.24
N ALA A 392 -29.44 -20.73 14.67
CA ALA A 392 -28.02 -21.04 14.84
C ALA A 392 -27.51 -20.54 16.19
N GLN A 393 -27.77 -21.32 17.24
CA GLN A 393 -27.10 -21.25 18.53
C GLN A 393 -25.60 -21.48 18.28
N PHE A 394 -24.82 -20.40 18.37
CA PHE A 394 -23.38 -20.40 18.16
C PHE A 394 -22.68 -21.14 19.30
N ASP A 395 -22.66 -22.46 19.22
CA ASP A 395 -21.80 -23.32 20.05
C ASP A 395 -20.52 -23.60 19.25
N MET A 396 -19.61 -22.63 19.28
CA MET A 396 -18.32 -22.75 18.60
C MET A 396 -17.29 -23.23 19.62
N PRO A 397 -16.82 -24.49 19.55
CA PRO A 397 -15.71 -24.92 20.37
C PRO A 397 -14.46 -24.22 19.82
N ILE A 398 -14.03 -23.16 20.49
CA ILE A 398 -12.74 -22.53 20.23
C ILE A 398 -11.65 -23.51 20.69
N THR A 399 -11.36 -24.53 19.88
CA THR A 399 -10.13 -25.29 20.03
C THR A 399 -8.97 -24.41 19.61
N ARG A 400 -8.03 -24.17 20.54
CA ARG A 400 -6.77 -23.42 20.38
C ARG A 400 -5.82 -24.06 19.34
N LYS A 401 -6.21 -24.16 18.08
CA LYS A 401 -5.28 -24.48 16.99
C LYS A 401 -5.40 -23.45 15.87
N ALA A 402 -4.37 -22.59 15.85
CA ALA A 402 -3.86 -21.86 14.70
C ALA A 402 -4.75 -20.74 14.11
N PHE A 403 -4.87 -19.63 14.84
CA PHE A 403 -4.77 -18.32 14.18
C PHE A 403 -3.28 -17.99 14.04
N ILE A 404 -2.71 -18.32 12.89
CA ILE A 404 -1.39 -17.79 12.50
C ILE A 404 -1.67 -16.49 11.77
N PHE A 405 -1.52 -15.37 12.47
CA PHE A 405 -1.31 -14.09 11.80
C PHE A 405 0.09 -14.13 11.16
N PRO A 406 0.23 -13.87 9.85
CA PRO A 406 1.55 -13.64 9.27
C PRO A 406 2.05 -12.29 9.79
N ALA A 407 2.67 -12.31 10.96
CA ALA A 407 3.47 -11.21 11.45
C ALA A 407 4.76 -11.15 10.62
N SER A 408 4.98 -10.02 9.98
CA SER A 408 6.18 -9.63 9.24
C SER A 408 7.43 -9.96 10.07
N THR A 409 8.09 -11.05 9.71
CA THR A 409 9.25 -11.57 10.41
C THR A 409 10.50 -10.87 9.89
N GLN A 410 10.91 -9.77 10.53
CA GLN A 410 12.33 -9.39 10.57
C GLN A 410 12.90 -9.91 11.89
N LEU A 411 13.54 -11.08 11.82
CA LEU A 411 14.27 -11.72 12.89
C LEU A 411 15.58 -10.96 13.20
N LEU A 412 15.66 -10.39 14.40
CA LEU A 412 16.94 -10.14 15.09
C LEU A 412 17.22 -11.32 16.03
N PRO A 413 18.42 -11.92 16.04
CA PRO A 413 18.73 -13.04 16.91
C PRO A 413 19.07 -12.54 18.32
N PHE A 414 18.35 -13.04 19.32
CA PHE A 414 18.61 -12.83 20.73
C PHE A 414 19.48 -13.96 21.27
N HIS A 415 20.70 -13.66 21.73
CA HIS A 415 21.58 -14.63 22.41
C HIS A 415 21.25 -14.66 23.92
N PRO A 416 21.06 -15.84 24.53
CA PRO A 416 20.92 -15.94 25.97
C PRO A 416 22.29 -15.89 26.65
N ARG A 417 22.49 -14.89 27.52
CA ARG A 417 23.59 -14.88 28.50
C ARG A 417 23.26 -15.83 29.64
N THR A 418 24.02 -16.90 29.76
CA THR A 418 24.15 -17.68 30.99
C THR A 418 24.84 -16.84 32.06
N ARG A 419 24.20 -16.67 33.22
CA ARG A 419 24.86 -16.20 34.45
C ARG A 419 25.34 -17.42 35.24
N ARG A 420 26.63 -17.41 35.59
CA ARG A 420 27.15 -18.04 36.81
C ARG A 420 26.97 -17.07 37.97
#